data_AF-A0A9X5XHZ3-F1
#
_entry.id   AF-A0A9X5XHZ3-F1
#
_cell.length_a   1.000
_cell.length_b   1.000
_cell.length_c   1.000
_cell.angle_alpha   90.00
_cell.angle_beta   90.00
_cell.angle_gamma   90.00
#
_symmetry.space_group_name_H-M   'P 1'
#
loop_
_entity.id
_entity.type
_entity.pdbx_description
1 polymer ?
#
loop_
_entity_poly.entity_id
_entity_poly.type
_entity_poly.pdbx_seq_one_letter_code
_entity_poly.pdbx_strand_id
1 'polypeptide(L)'
;MLLTPRTRKRRVQGALLASAVSVCLVAASAPSPATPLGIGDRLFPHLGNPGYDVKSYDLSFTYPGVNDKPLAAVTTIDAVTSQRLERVNLDYTHGTVESVEVNGVPATFTSAGEDL
;
A
#
# COMPACT_ATOMS: atom_id res chain seq x y z
N MET A 1 49.27 -45.70 0.09
CA MET A 1 48.87 -44.31 0.40
C MET A 1 48.41 -43.64 -0.88
N LEU A 2 47.16 -43.18 -0.95
CA LEU A 2 46.70 -42.00 -1.72
C LEU A 2 45.18 -41.88 -1.49
N LEU A 3 44.82 -40.94 -0.61
CA LEU A 3 43.44 -40.56 -0.32
C LEU A 3 42.86 -39.83 -1.53
N THR A 4 41.81 -40.36 -2.15
CA THR A 4 41.03 -39.63 -3.15
C THR A 4 40.04 -38.70 -2.43
N PRO A 5 40.06 -37.38 -2.69
CA PRO A 5 39.26 -36.43 -1.94
C PRO A 5 37.79 -36.48 -2.35
N ARG A 6 36.94 -36.73 -1.35
CA ARG A 6 35.48 -36.63 -1.43
C ARG A 6 35.02 -35.16 -1.43
N THR A 7 33.94 -34.90 -2.16
CA THR A 7 32.86 -33.94 -1.79
C THR A 7 33.16 -32.43 -1.79
N ARG A 8 33.50 -31.82 -2.93
CA ARG A 8 33.48 -30.34 -3.08
C ARG A 8 32.25 -29.79 -3.84
N LYS A 9 31.75 -30.52 -4.85
CA LYS A 9 30.65 -30.06 -5.73
C LYS A 9 29.29 -29.92 -5.02
N ARG A 10 28.99 -30.79 -4.04
CA ARG A 10 27.72 -30.78 -3.29
C ARG A 10 27.51 -29.52 -2.44
N ARG A 11 28.58 -28.92 -1.92
CA ARG A 11 28.48 -27.73 -1.03
C ARG A 11 28.13 -26.46 -1.80
N VAL A 12 28.61 -26.33 -3.03
CA VAL A 12 28.35 -25.16 -3.88
C VAL A 12 26.90 -25.14 -4.37
N GLN A 13 26.33 -26.30 -4.72
CA GLN A 13 24.92 -26.41 -5.15
C GLN A 13 23.93 -26.12 -4.02
N GLY A 14 24.23 -26.52 -2.78
CA GLY A 14 23.37 -26.23 -1.62
C GLY A 14 23.31 -24.74 -1.28
N ALA A 15 24.43 -24.01 -1.41
CA ALA A 15 24.49 -22.58 -1.14
C ALA A 15 23.72 -21.73 -2.18
N LEU A 16 23.79 -22.10 -3.47
CA LEU A 16 23.03 -21.45 -4.54
C LEU A 16 21.51 -21.67 -4.42
N LEU A 17 21.09 -22.89 -4.05
CA LEU A 17 19.67 -23.19 -3.82
C LEU A 17 19.11 -22.48 -2.58
N ALA A 18 19.87 -22.42 -1.49
CA ALA A 18 19.45 -21.70 -0.28
C ALA A 18 19.27 -20.20 -0.53
N SER A 19 20.19 -19.57 -1.28
CA SER A 19 20.09 -18.17 -1.67
C SER A 19 18.86 -17.89 -2.55
N ALA A 20 18.59 -18.73 -3.54
CA ALA A 20 17.43 -18.57 -4.43
C ALA A 20 16.11 -18.69 -3.65
N VAL A 21 16.00 -19.67 -2.75
CA VAL A 21 14.81 -19.87 -1.90
C VAL A 21 14.59 -18.67 -0.98
N SER A 22 15.64 -18.14 -0.34
CA SER A 22 15.53 -16.93 0.50
C SER A 22 15.10 -15.70 -0.30
N VAL A 23 15.63 -15.50 -1.51
CA VAL A 23 15.21 -14.39 -2.38
C VAL A 23 13.75 -14.53 -2.81
N CYS A 24 13.31 -15.73 -3.19
CA CYS A 24 11.91 -16.00 -3.53
C CYS A 24 10.96 -15.77 -2.35
N LEU A 25 11.35 -16.16 -1.13
CA LEU A 25 10.57 -15.92 0.09
C LEU A 25 10.45 -14.43 0.42
N VAL A 26 11.52 -13.66 0.24
CA VAL A 26 11.51 -12.19 0.42
C VAL A 26 10.63 -11.51 -0.64
N ALA A 27 10.73 -11.94 -1.90
CA ALA A 27 9.89 -11.40 -2.97
C ALA A 27 8.40 -11.73 -2.78
N ALA A 28 8.08 -12.93 -2.28
CA ALA A 28 6.69 -13.34 -2.00
C ALA A 28 6.10 -12.68 -0.74
N SER A 29 6.94 -12.14 0.15
CA SER A 29 6.52 -11.36 1.31
C SER A 29 6.51 -9.85 1.05
N ALA A 30 6.91 -9.42 -0.15
CA ALA A 30 6.70 -8.05 -0.57
C ALA A 30 5.19 -7.76 -0.60
N PRO A 31 4.74 -6.61 -0.08
CA PRO A 31 3.35 -6.20 -0.22
C PRO A 31 2.97 -6.22 -1.70
N SER A 32 1.91 -6.95 -2.06
CA SER A 32 1.34 -6.83 -3.39
C SER A 32 0.99 -5.37 -3.63
N PRO A 33 1.27 -4.80 -4.82
CA PRO A 33 0.78 -3.46 -5.13
C PRO A 33 -0.73 -3.44 -4.89
N ALA A 34 -1.19 -2.40 -4.19
CA ALA A 34 -2.61 -2.20 -3.95
C ALA A 34 -3.33 -2.27 -5.30
N THR A 35 -4.23 -3.24 -5.45
CA THR A 35 -5.10 -3.27 -6.62
C THR A 35 -6.21 -2.26 -6.35
N PRO A 36 -6.45 -1.29 -7.26
CA PRO A 36 -7.50 -0.30 -7.07
C PRO A 36 -8.83 -0.98 -6.79
N LEU A 37 -9.51 -0.51 -5.74
CA LEU A 37 -10.84 -1.01 -5.36
C LEU A 37 -11.88 -0.04 -5.91
N GLY A 38 -12.92 -0.59 -6.53
CA GLY A 38 -14.08 0.19 -6.94
C GLY A 38 -15.37 -0.43 -6.41
N ILE A 39 -16.44 0.35 -6.33
CA ILE A 39 -17.76 -0.18 -5.92
C ILE A 39 -18.43 -1.04 -7.01
N GLY A 40 -17.82 -1.13 -8.20
CA GLY A 40 -18.32 -1.95 -9.31
C GLY A 40 -19.41 -1.28 -10.14
N ASP A 41 -19.44 0.05 -10.20
CA ASP A 41 -20.33 0.77 -11.11
C ASP A 41 -20.07 0.39 -12.58
N ARG A 42 -21.12 0.40 -13.41
CA ARG A 42 -20.99 -0.03 -14.82
C ARG A 42 -20.15 0.95 -15.66
N LEU A 43 -20.26 2.24 -15.39
CA LEU A 43 -19.56 3.29 -16.15
C LEU A 43 -18.21 3.61 -15.52
N PHE A 44 -18.14 3.56 -14.19
CA PHE A 44 -16.95 3.87 -13.42
C PHE A 44 -16.60 2.74 -12.45
N PRO A 45 -16.19 1.57 -12.96
CA PRO A 45 -16.01 0.36 -12.15
C PRO A 45 -14.95 0.48 -11.06
N HIS A 46 -14.05 1.46 -11.18
CA HIS A 46 -12.93 1.69 -10.27
C HIS A 46 -13.17 2.84 -9.29
N LEU A 47 -14.29 3.56 -9.37
CA LEU A 47 -14.55 4.65 -8.42
C LEU A 47 -15.20 4.12 -7.14
N GLY A 48 -14.89 4.81 -6.04
CA GLY A 48 -15.49 4.58 -4.73
C GLY A 48 -14.92 3.38 -4.00
N ASN A 49 -15.05 3.41 -2.68
CA ASN A 49 -14.33 2.51 -1.80
C ASN A 49 -15.31 1.65 -0.99
N PRO A 50 -15.33 0.31 -1.21
CA PRO A 50 -16.28 -0.56 -0.54
C PRO A 50 -15.88 -0.88 0.90
N GLY A 51 -16.85 -1.34 1.69
CA GLY A 51 -16.60 -1.92 3.02
C GLY A 51 -16.63 -0.93 4.18
N TYR A 52 -16.89 0.35 3.91
CA TYR A 52 -17.21 1.36 4.91
C TYR A 52 -18.17 2.41 4.36
N ASP A 53 -18.82 3.13 5.27
CA ASP A 53 -19.76 4.20 4.97
C ASP A 53 -19.25 5.49 5.62
N VAL A 54 -18.94 6.49 4.78
CA VAL A 54 -18.43 7.78 5.24
C VAL A 54 -19.58 8.63 5.79
N LYS A 55 -19.40 9.14 7.00
CA LYS A 55 -20.37 9.95 7.74
C LYS A 55 -20.12 11.44 7.58
N SER A 56 -18.85 11.85 7.63
CA SER A 56 -18.48 13.24 7.48
C SER A 56 -17.04 13.41 7.01
N TYR A 57 -16.77 14.59 6.45
CA TYR A 57 -15.44 15.07 6.14
C TYR A 57 -15.23 16.39 6.87
N ASP A 58 -14.10 16.51 7.55
CA ASP A 58 -13.57 17.78 8.05
C ASP A 58 -12.35 18.16 7.20
N LEU A 59 -12.42 19.34 6.58
CA LEU A 59 -11.38 19.86 5.69
C LEU A 59 -10.79 21.12 6.32
N SER A 60 -9.55 21.02 6.78
CA SER A 60 -8.81 22.13 7.37
C SER A 60 -7.68 22.55 6.44
N PHE A 61 -7.77 23.78 5.93
CA PHE A 61 -6.74 24.37 5.07
C PHE A 61 -6.78 25.89 5.17
N THR A 62 -5.67 26.54 4.79
CA THR A 62 -5.62 27.99 4.65
C THR A 62 -5.53 28.34 3.16
N TYR A 63 -6.56 29.00 2.64
CA TYR A 63 -6.54 29.48 1.26
C TYR A 63 -5.75 30.79 1.14
N PRO A 64 -4.64 30.84 0.38
CA PRO A 64 -3.79 32.03 0.30
C PRO A 64 -4.35 33.13 -0.63
N GLY A 65 -5.51 32.91 -1.27
CA GLY A 65 -6.08 33.85 -2.25
C GLY A 65 -5.58 33.66 -3.68
N VAL A 66 -4.67 32.71 -3.91
CA VAL A 66 -4.09 32.36 -5.23
C VAL A 66 -4.09 30.85 -5.43
N ASN A 67 -4.17 30.41 -6.69
CA ASN A 67 -4.25 29.00 -7.08
C ASN A 67 -3.01 28.53 -7.86
N ASP A 68 -1.85 29.12 -7.59
CA ASP A 68 -0.59 28.90 -8.32
C ASP A 68 0.30 27.81 -7.67
N LYS A 69 -0.10 27.26 -6.53
CA LYS A 69 0.63 26.26 -5.76
C LYS A 69 -0.32 25.29 -5.05
N PRO A 70 0.13 24.05 -4.73
CA PRO A 70 -0.68 23.09 -3.98
C PRO A 70 -1.15 23.64 -2.64
N LEU A 71 -2.35 23.24 -2.23
CA LEU A 71 -2.96 23.63 -0.98
C LEU A 71 -2.57 22.61 0.11
N ALA A 72 -1.91 23.08 1.16
CA ALA A 72 -1.71 22.27 2.36
C ALA A 72 -3.05 22.12 3.08
N ALA A 73 -3.50 20.87 3.22
CA ALA A 73 -4.79 20.54 3.81
C ALA A 73 -4.69 19.30 4.69
N VAL A 74 -5.46 19.30 5.77
CA VAL A 74 -5.76 18.11 6.57
C VAL A 74 -7.21 17.72 6.28
N THR A 75 -7.41 16.47 5.87
CA THR A 75 -8.75 15.89 5.70
C THR A 75 -8.96 14.82 6.77
N THR A 76 -9.92 15.02 7.66
CA THR A 76 -10.37 13.99 8.60
C THR A 76 -11.65 13.38 8.08
N ILE A 77 -11.68 12.05 8.00
CA ILE A 77 -12.83 11.29 7.51
C ILE A 77 -13.40 10.51 8.69
N ASP A 78 -14.67 10.74 9.02
CA ASP A 78 -15.41 9.88 9.93
C ASP A 78 -16.15 8.82 9.12
N ALA A 79 -15.87 7.54 9.38
CA ALA A 79 -16.41 6.43 8.60
C ALA A 79 -16.71 5.22 9.47
N VAL A 80 -17.77 4.50 9.12
CA VAL A 80 -18.19 3.26 9.79
C VAL A 80 -17.96 2.09 8.87
N THR A 81 -17.11 1.14 9.27
CA THR A 81 -16.87 -0.08 8.49
C THR A 81 -18.08 -1.00 8.55
N SER A 82 -18.55 -1.47 7.39
CA SER A 82 -19.63 -2.46 7.29
C SER A 82 -19.14 -3.90 7.44
N GLN A 83 -17.83 -4.11 7.29
CA GLN A 83 -17.14 -5.38 7.43
C GLN A 83 -15.74 -5.17 7.99
N ARG A 84 -15.05 -6.25 8.37
CA ARG A 84 -13.64 -6.16 8.74
C ARG A 84 -12.81 -5.80 7.50
N LEU A 85 -11.96 -4.79 7.62
CA LEU A 85 -11.03 -4.36 6.57
C LEU A 85 -9.59 -4.67 6.98
N GLU A 86 -8.80 -5.16 6.03
CA GLU A 86 -7.34 -5.29 6.19
C GLU A 86 -6.61 -3.98 5.85
N ARG A 87 -7.20 -3.20 4.94
CA ARG A 87 -6.75 -1.87 4.52
C ARG A 87 -7.96 -0.98 4.26
N VAL A 88 -7.78 0.32 4.48
CA VAL A 88 -8.67 1.36 3.94
C VAL A 88 -8.07 1.80 2.61
N ASN A 89 -8.92 2.07 1.62
CA ASN A 89 -8.53 2.60 0.32
C ASN A 89 -9.21 3.94 0.14
N LEU A 90 -8.53 4.96 -0.36
CA LEU A 90 -9.14 6.27 -0.63
C LEU A 90 -8.85 6.69 -2.06
N ASP A 91 -9.86 7.23 -2.74
CA ASP A 91 -9.67 7.89 -4.03
C ASP A 91 -8.91 9.20 -3.78
N TYR A 92 -7.67 9.30 -4.24
CA TYR A 92 -6.81 10.46 -4.09
C TYR A 92 -5.89 10.64 -5.31
N THR A 93 -6.01 11.79 -5.97
CA THR A 93 -5.27 12.09 -7.19
C THR A 93 -4.70 13.51 -7.15
N HIS A 94 -3.65 13.76 -7.93
CA HIS A 94 -3.06 15.10 -8.13
C HIS A 94 -2.55 15.81 -6.85
N GLY A 95 -1.98 15.07 -5.89
CA GLY A 95 -1.37 15.66 -4.71
C GLY A 95 -0.25 14.81 -4.10
N THR A 96 0.19 15.18 -2.90
CA THR A 96 1.21 14.43 -2.15
C THR A 96 0.71 14.24 -0.72
N VAL A 97 0.66 13.00 -0.28
CA VAL A 97 0.27 12.64 1.09
C VAL A 97 1.52 12.64 1.96
N GLU A 98 1.55 13.49 2.98
CA GLU A 98 2.67 13.59 3.91
C GLU A 98 2.56 12.59 5.07
N SER A 99 1.34 12.31 5.54
CA SER A 99 1.08 11.41 6.65
C SER A 99 -0.35 10.88 6.61
N VAL A 100 -0.57 9.70 7.17
CA VAL A 100 -1.90 9.12 7.41
C VAL A 100 -1.99 8.67 8.86
N GLU A 101 -3.12 8.96 9.50
CA GLU A 101 -3.48 8.42 10.80
C GLU A 101 -4.83 7.69 10.69
N VAL A 102 -4.95 6.56 11.38
CA VAL A 102 -6.22 5.83 11.52
C VAL A 102 -6.57 5.81 13.00
N ASN A 103 -7.69 6.45 13.36
CA ASN A 103 -8.12 6.62 14.75
C ASN A 103 -7.04 7.26 15.64
N GLY A 104 -6.32 8.26 15.12
CA GLY A 104 -5.26 8.99 15.82
C GLY A 104 -3.94 8.21 15.96
N VAL A 105 -3.80 7.07 15.28
CA VAL A 105 -2.57 6.28 15.27
C VAL A 105 -1.90 6.39 13.89
N PRO A 106 -0.60 6.73 13.81
CA PRO A 106 0.12 6.75 12.55
C PRO A 106 0.01 5.43 11.79
N ALA A 107 -0.27 5.51 10.49
CA ALA A 107 -0.43 4.36 9.61
C ALA A 107 0.50 4.46 8.40
N THR A 108 0.98 3.30 7.95
CA THR A 108 1.68 3.19 6.66
C THR A 108 0.68 3.30 5.51
N PHE A 109 1.06 3.97 4.43
CA PHE A 109 0.23 4.14 3.24
C PHE A 109 1.06 3.93 1.96
N THR A 110 0.38 3.65 0.85
CA THR A 110 0.99 3.46 -0.46
C THR A 110 0.04 3.94 -1.54
N SER A 111 0.48 4.79 -2.45
CA SER A 111 -0.37 5.20 -3.58
C SER A 111 -0.31 4.23 -4.75
N ALA A 112 -1.43 4.03 -5.43
CA ALA A 112 -1.54 3.21 -6.63
C ALA A 112 -2.52 3.84 -7.64
N GLY A 113 -1.99 4.46 -8.70
CA GLY A 113 -2.83 5.18 -9.66
C GLY A 113 -3.48 6.40 -9.01
N GLU A 114 -4.81 6.39 -8.92
CA GLU A 114 -5.62 7.44 -8.29
C GLU A 114 -6.09 7.05 -6.88
N ASP A 115 -5.44 6.06 -6.27
CA ASP A 115 -5.78 5.52 -4.96
C ASP A 115 -4.65 5.71 -3.94
N LEU A 116 -5.03 5.74 -2.66
CA LEU A 116 -4.18 5.73 -1.46
C LEU A 116 -4.46 4.51 -0.57
#